data_AF-A0A182QBR9-F1
#
_entry.id   AF-A0A182QBR9-F1
#
_cell.length_a   1.000
_cell.length_b   1.000
_cell.length_c   1.000
_cell.angle_alpha   90.00
_cell.angle_beta   90.00
_cell.angle_gamma   90.00
#
_symmetry.space_group_name_H-M   'P 1'
#
loop_
_entity.id
_entity.type
_entity.pdbx_description
1 polymer ?
#
loop_
_entity_poly.entity_id
_entity_poly.type
_entity_poly.pdbx_seq_one_letter_code
_entity_poly.pdbx_strand_id
1 'polypeptide(L)'
;MEGRMTRVTSLQLKKMATILEAEPQIALALVKGPQHGFWRNLAKELNALGPPEKDAYSWKKAWADYKCTLKKRIVQYNADIDAGQYPKPLNPIHRRIAKLLTLDIKKGRTIVGDGNEHESLDPTDEDAEEMAENTKSSDSAIDAEEQTRGSSAMKSPKIEPAEDYATAANTDSLYKINPYHQRAQRIPTIPIKNHGLTDPLENGTGSNTGDRLDRRRSTSIYANVNKRAKEEHFQKAMEINQALVSVAKTSAAYHKDLVEKLCELNKSNESLIVAQQELSQNVKEMTSALRDLLDVFKTK
;
A
#
# COMPACT_ATOMS: atom_id res chain seq x y z
N MET A 1 -0.11 -26.51 27.24
CA MET A 1 -0.64 -25.82 26.05
C MET A 1 0.17 -24.56 25.86
N GLU A 2 1.25 -24.62 25.09
CA GLU A 2 2.04 -23.43 24.76
C GLU A 2 1.19 -22.49 23.91
N GLY A 3 0.83 -21.35 24.49
CA GLY A 3 0.18 -20.28 23.75
C GLY A 3 1.12 -19.87 22.64
N ARG A 4 0.77 -20.18 21.38
CA ARG A 4 1.49 -19.70 20.20
C ARG A 4 1.75 -18.21 20.38
N MET A 5 3.01 -17.82 20.61
CA MET A 5 3.45 -16.43 20.66
C MET A 5 3.23 -15.83 19.27
N THR A 6 2.00 -15.44 18.95
CA THR A 6 1.60 -14.98 17.61
C THR A 6 2.16 -13.61 17.26
N ARG A 7 2.77 -12.92 18.23
CA ARG A 7 3.31 -11.57 18.09
C ARG A 7 4.74 -11.62 17.55
N VAL A 8 4.99 -10.83 16.52
CA VAL A 8 6.32 -10.64 15.94
C VAL A 8 7.26 -10.10 17.01
N THR A 9 8.41 -10.74 17.19
CA THR A 9 9.40 -10.29 18.19
C THR A 9 10.12 -9.03 17.71
N SER A 10 10.71 -8.28 18.65
CA SER A 10 11.52 -7.09 18.32
C SER A 10 12.69 -7.45 17.38
N LEU A 11 13.31 -8.61 17.59
CA LEU A 11 14.41 -9.10 16.74
C LEU A 11 13.94 -9.40 15.31
N GLN A 12 12.83 -10.13 15.16
CA GLN A 12 12.24 -10.41 13.84
C GLN A 12 11.82 -9.12 13.14
N LEU A 13 11.27 -8.15 13.87
CA LEU A 13 10.89 -6.86 13.31
C LEU A 13 12.11 -6.05 12.83
N LYS A 14 13.21 -6.04 13.61
CA LYS A 14 14.49 -5.41 13.23
C LYS A 14 15.02 -6.02 11.93
N LYS A 15 15.07 -7.35 11.85
CA LYS A 15 15.53 -8.05 10.64
C LYS A 15 14.62 -7.78 9.45
N MET A 16 13.30 -7.81 9.66
CA MET A 16 12.30 -7.52 8.62
C MET A 16 12.49 -6.11 8.05
N ALA A 17 12.75 -5.11 8.91
CA ALA A 17 13.05 -3.74 8.48
C ALA A 17 14.32 -3.69 7.60
N THR A 18 15.40 -4.35 8.01
CA THR A 18 16.64 -4.41 7.22
C THR A 18 16.43 -5.02 5.84
N ILE A 19 15.70 -6.14 5.73
CA ILE A 19 15.43 -6.77 4.42
C ILE A 19 14.56 -5.84 3.54
N LEU A 20 13.57 -5.19 4.13
CA LEU A 20 12.64 -4.31 3.39
C LEU A 20 13.26 -2.97 2.98
N GLU A 21 14.34 -2.54 3.62
CA GLU A 21 15.12 -1.38 3.19
C GLU A 21 15.95 -1.63 1.94
N ALA A 22 16.41 -2.86 1.74
CA ALA A 22 17.09 -3.25 0.51
C ALA A 22 16.11 -3.25 -0.69
N GLU A 23 14.83 -3.50 -0.45
CA GLU A 23 13.79 -3.54 -1.48
C GLU A 23 12.59 -2.61 -1.14
N PRO A 24 12.79 -1.28 -1.18
CA PRO A 24 11.79 -0.31 -0.72
C PRO A 24 10.50 -0.35 -1.55
N GLN A 25 10.60 -0.71 -2.84
CA GLN A 25 9.43 -0.80 -3.71
C GLN A 25 8.46 -1.90 -3.26
N ILE A 26 8.95 -3.00 -2.68
CA ILE A 26 8.10 -4.06 -2.12
C ILE A 26 7.53 -3.62 -0.77
N ALA A 27 8.33 -2.97 0.06
CA ALA A 27 7.91 -2.43 1.35
C ALA A 27 6.72 -1.46 1.21
N LEU A 28 6.79 -0.58 0.20
CA LEU A 28 5.77 0.40 -0.18
C LEU A 28 4.61 -0.21 -0.98
N ALA A 29 4.69 -1.48 -1.37
CA ALA A 29 3.73 -2.16 -2.26
C ALA A 29 3.55 -1.48 -3.63
N LEU A 30 4.62 -0.87 -4.16
CA LEU A 30 4.66 -0.23 -5.48
C LEU A 30 4.88 -1.22 -6.61
N VAL A 31 5.55 -2.35 -6.32
CA VAL A 31 5.82 -3.39 -7.33
C VAL A 31 4.52 -4.08 -7.76
N LYS A 32 4.14 -3.90 -9.02
CA LYS A 32 3.07 -4.66 -9.68
C LYS A 32 3.66 -5.97 -10.24
N GLY A 33 3.40 -7.10 -9.57
CA GLY A 33 3.90 -8.40 -10.01
C GLY A 33 3.92 -9.48 -8.93
N PRO A 34 4.40 -10.69 -9.25
CA PRO A 34 4.47 -11.81 -8.32
C PRO A 34 5.56 -11.57 -7.25
N GLN A 35 5.17 -11.02 -6.10
CA GLN A 35 6.07 -10.81 -4.96
C GLN A 35 6.29 -12.07 -4.10
N HIS A 36 5.71 -13.21 -4.51
CA HIS A 36 5.70 -14.43 -3.69
C HIS A 36 7.10 -14.96 -3.35
N GLY A 37 8.05 -14.82 -4.28
CA GLY A 37 9.44 -15.23 -4.06
C GLY A 37 10.11 -14.45 -2.93
N PHE A 38 10.01 -13.12 -2.97
CA PHE A 38 10.54 -12.24 -1.93
C PHE A 38 9.98 -12.59 -0.55
N TRP A 39 8.64 -12.63 -0.43
CA TRP A 39 7.99 -12.91 0.86
C TRP A 39 8.31 -14.30 1.40
N ARG A 40 8.60 -15.28 0.52
CA ARG A 40 9.05 -16.62 0.93
C ARG A 40 10.47 -16.62 1.47
N ASN A 41 11.39 -15.90 0.83
CA ASN A 41 12.77 -15.77 1.32
C ASN A 41 12.82 -15.01 2.64
N LEU A 42 12.08 -13.89 2.72
CA LEU A 42 11.92 -13.13 3.96
C LEU A 42 11.35 -13.99 5.09
N ALA A 43 10.34 -14.83 4.80
CA ALA A 43 9.79 -15.75 5.81
C ALA A 43 10.83 -16.74 6.33
N LYS A 44 11.69 -17.30 5.47
CA LYS A 44 12.77 -18.21 5.88
C LYS A 44 13.74 -17.51 6.83
N GLU A 45 14.19 -16.31 6.47
CA GLU A 45 15.11 -15.53 7.32
C GLU A 45 14.50 -15.16 8.67
N LEU A 46 13.22 -14.79 8.71
CA LEU A 46 12.55 -14.42 9.96
C LEU A 46 12.23 -15.61 10.85
N ASN A 47 11.84 -16.75 10.27
CA ASN A 47 11.56 -17.98 11.01
C ASN A 47 12.85 -18.58 11.60
N ALA A 48 14.01 -18.37 10.95
CA ALA A 48 15.31 -18.78 11.49
C ALA A 48 15.70 -18.05 12.79
N LEU A 49 15.14 -16.87 13.06
CA LEU A 49 15.39 -16.10 14.29
C LEU A 49 14.60 -16.59 15.50
N GLY A 50 13.81 -17.66 15.35
CA GLY A 50 13.01 -18.27 16.41
C GLY A 50 11.52 -17.96 16.30
N PRO A 51 10.72 -18.42 17.28
CA PRO A 51 9.26 -18.26 17.25
C PRO A 51 8.82 -16.79 17.39
N PRO A 52 7.69 -16.37 16.77
CA PRO A 52 6.81 -17.16 15.92
C PRO A 52 7.35 -17.46 14.54
N GLU A 53 7.13 -18.69 14.09
CA GLU A 53 7.23 -19.05 12.68
C GLU A 53 5.93 -18.74 11.96
N LYS A 54 6.02 -18.08 10.82
CA LYS A 54 4.88 -17.70 9.99
C LYS A 54 5.16 -17.96 8.51
N ASP A 55 4.10 -18.19 7.75
CA ASP A 55 4.17 -18.28 6.30
C ASP A 55 4.41 -16.91 5.66
N ALA A 56 4.87 -16.91 4.40
CA ALA A 56 5.08 -15.71 3.58
C ALA A 56 3.88 -14.74 3.59
N TYR A 57 2.66 -15.27 3.48
CA TYR A 57 1.44 -14.47 3.51
C TYR A 57 1.20 -13.83 4.89
N SER A 58 1.45 -14.60 5.96
CA SER A 58 1.30 -14.14 7.34
C SER A 58 2.34 -13.08 7.69
N TRP A 59 3.57 -13.17 7.18
CA TRP A 59 4.58 -12.12 7.30
C TRP A 59 4.22 -10.86 6.52
N LYS A 60 3.70 -11.01 5.29
CA LYS A 60 3.18 -9.90 4.51
C LYS A 60 2.05 -9.16 5.24
N LYS A 61 1.13 -9.91 5.87
CA LYS A 61 0.06 -9.34 6.70
C LYS A 61 0.61 -8.66 7.94
N ALA A 62 1.55 -9.29 8.65
CA ALA A 62 2.18 -8.70 9.83
C ALA A 62 2.88 -7.36 9.50
N TRP A 63 3.53 -7.26 8.34
CA TRP A 63 4.07 -6.00 7.84
C TRP A 63 2.98 -4.96 7.58
N ALA A 64 1.89 -5.35 6.92
CA ALA A 64 0.78 -4.43 6.66
C ALA A 64 0.14 -3.89 7.96
N ASP A 65 -0.11 -4.78 8.93
CA ASP A 65 -0.65 -4.41 10.24
C ASP A 65 0.31 -3.46 10.99
N TYR A 66 1.62 -3.75 10.96
CA TYR A 66 2.64 -2.91 11.56
C TYR A 66 2.71 -1.52 10.91
N LYS A 67 2.62 -1.42 9.57
CA LYS A 67 2.56 -0.13 8.88
C LYS A 67 1.35 0.69 9.35
N CYS A 68 0.20 0.06 9.50
CA CYS A 68 -1.01 0.73 9.97
C CYS A 68 -0.86 1.26 11.39
N THR A 69 -0.30 0.47 12.31
CA THR A 69 -0.08 0.92 13.70
C THR A 69 0.97 2.02 13.78
N LEU A 70 2.05 1.93 13.01
CA LEU A 70 3.09 2.95 12.95
C LEU A 70 2.55 4.28 12.41
N LYS A 71 1.76 4.26 11.33
CA LYS A 71 1.12 5.48 10.79
C LYS A 71 0.25 6.17 11.84
N LYS A 72 -0.58 5.42 12.56
CA LYS A 72 -1.39 5.97 13.66
C LYS A 72 -0.52 6.59 14.74
N ARG A 73 0.58 5.93 15.11
CA ARG A 73 1.51 6.44 16.12
C ARG A 73 2.20 7.74 15.67
N ILE A 74 2.60 7.85 14.41
CA ILE A 74 3.21 9.08 13.86
C ILE A 74 2.20 10.22 13.81
N VAL A 75 0.96 9.96 13.40
CA VAL A 75 -0.11 10.97 13.42
C VAL A 75 -0.34 11.48 14.83
N GLN A 76 -0.42 10.59 15.83
CA GLN A 76 -0.55 10.99 17.23
C GLN A 76 0.67 11.79 17.70
N TYR A 77 1.88 11.33 17.40
CA TYR A 77 3.12 12.03 17.74
C TYR A 77 3.16 13.46 17.19
N ASN A 78 2.78 13.63 15.92
CA ASN A 78 2.72 14.94 15.29
C ASN A 78 1.60 15.82 15.90
N ALA A 79 0.45 15.23 16.23
CA ALA A 79 -0.65 15.94 16.88
C ALA A 79 -0.28 16.42 18.30
N ASP A 80 0.44 15.60 19.07
CA ASP A 80 0.95 15.96 20.39
C ASP A 80 1.91 17.16 20.29
N ILE A 81 2.81 17.17 19.30
CA ILE A 81 3.71 18.31 19.02
C ILE A 81 2.92 19.57 18.66
N ASP A 82 1.91 19.44 17.79
CA ASP A 82 1.09 20.57 17.36
C ASP A 82 0.26 21.15 18.51
N ALA A 83 -0.15 20.30 19.46
CA ALA A 83 -0.82 20.69 20.69
C ALA A 83 0.15 21.28 21.75
N GLY A 84 1.45 21.37 21.45
CA GLY A 84 2.48 21.81 22.39
C GLY A 84 2.71 20.83 23.55
N GLN A 85 2.21 19.60 23.44
CA GLN A 85 2.41 18.54 24.43
C GLN A 85 3.71 17.78 24.13
N TYR A 86 4.33 17.23 25.17
CA TYR A 86 5.52 16.40 25.00
C TYR A 86 5.12 15.04 24.40
N PRO A 87 5.48 14.75 23.14
CA PRO A 87 5.00 13.55 22.49
C PRO A 87 5.73 12.32 23.03
N LYS A 88 5.06 11.17 23.08
CA LYS A 88 5.71 9.91 23.48
C LYS A 88 6.84 9.57 22.48
N PRO A 89 8.07 9.29 22.94
CA PRO A 89 9.19 9.09 22.02
C PRO A 89 8.96 7.90 21.08
N LEU A 90 9.36 8.08 19.82
CA LEU A 90 9.42 7.00 18.84
C LEU A 90 10.70 6.18 19.05
N ASN A 91 10.52 4.88 19.26
CA ASN A 91 11.59 3.89 19.24
C ASN A 91 12.42 4.00 17.93
N PRO A 92 13.76 3.85 17.96
CA PRO A 92 14.61 3.89 16.77
C PRO A 92 14.09 3.09 15.57
N ILE A 93 13.52 1.89 15.79
CA ILE A 93 12.96 1.08 14.71
C ILE A 93 11.74 1.73 14.04
N HIS A 94 10.90 2.44 14.81
CA HIS A 94 9.77 3.19 14.28
C HIS A 94 10.26 4.31 13.37
N ARG A 95 11.32 5.02 13.77
CA ARG A 95 11.92 6.11 12.97
C ARG A 95 12.51 5.57 11.68
N ARG A 96 13.27 4.48 11.77
CA ARG A 96 13.87 3.78 10.62
C ARG A 96 12.80 3.37 9.60
N ILE A 97 11.74 2.71 10.05
CA ILE A 97 10.63 2.32 9.18
C ILE A 97 9.82 3.53 8.68
N ALA A 98 9.67 4.59 9.47
CA ALA A 98 9.02 5.81 9.01
C ALA A 98 9.79 6.49 7.87
N LYS A 99 11.13 6.52 7.94
CA LYS A 99 12.00 6.98 6.85
C LYS A 99 11.77 6.14 5.58
N LEU A 100 11.74 4.81 5.72
CA LEU A 100 11.45 3.89 4.60
C LEU A 100 10.07 4.13 3.96
N LEU A 101 9.07 4.47 4.77
CA LEU A 101 7.70 4.75 4.33
C LEU A 101 7.47 6.19 3.88
N THR A 102 8.53 7.02 3.85
CA THR A 102 8.48 8.46 3.56
C THR A 102 7.38 9.16 4.37
N LEU A 103 7.30 8.87 5.68
CA LEU A 103 6.35 9.49 6.59
C LEU A 103 6.99 10.67 7.29
N ASP A 104 6.31 11.82 7.26
CA ASP A 104 6.79 13.04 7.90
C ASP A 104 6.68 12.94 9.43
N ILE A 105 7.83 12.95 10.10
CA ILE A 105 7.93 13.07 11.56
C ILE A 105 8.34 14.51 11.87
N LYS A 106 7.47 15.27 12.55
CA LYS A 106 7.78 16.64 12.95
C LYS A 106 8.91 16.62 13.99
N LYS A 107 9.96 17.42 13.78
CA LYS A 107 10.96 17.67 14.82
C LYS A 107 10.32 18.62 15.84
N GLY A 108 9.96 18.11 17.01
CA GLY A 108 9.37 18.91 18.07
C GLY A 108 10.37 19.96 18.56
N ARG A 109 10.09 21.25 18.33
CA ARG A 109 10.64 22.35 19.12
C ARG A 109 9.65 22.58 20.24
N THR A 110 9.83 21.90 21.37
CA THR A 110 9.01 22.19 22.55
C THR A 110 9.35 23.59 23.01
N ILE A 111 8.40 24.52 22.87
CA ILE A 111 8.48 25.84 23.52
C ILE A 111 8.25 25.57 25.01
N VAL A 112 9.32 25.17 25.70
CA VAL A 112 9.36 25.26 27.15
C VAL A 112 9.54 26.75 27.41
N GLY A 113 8.47 27.40 27.87
CA GLY A 113 8.55 28.72 28.45
C GLY A 113 9.37 28.64 29.74
N ASP A 114 10.69 28.64 29.62
CA ASP A 114 11.62 29.23 30.58
C ASP A 114 12.99 29.33 29.90
N GLY A 115 13.65 30.47 30.06
CA GLY A 115 14.80 30.90 29.25
C GLY A 115 16.08 30.09 29.49
N ASN A 116 16.14 28.87 28.96
CA ASN A 116 17.39 28.15 28.84
C ASN A 116 17.44 27.37 27.52
N GLU A 117 18.19 27.90 26.57
CA GLU A 117 18.45 27.32 25.26
C GLU A 117 19.33 26.07 25.43
N HIS A 118 18.72 24.93 25.80
CA HIS A 118 19.41 23.65 25.67
C HIS A 118 19.10 23.07 24.30
N GLU A 119 19.94 23.44 23.34
CA GLU A 119 20.05 22.76 22.05
C GLU A 119 20.23 21.27 22.36
N SER A 120 19.20 20.47 22.08
CA SER A 120 19.30 19.02 22.16
C SER A 120 20.13 18.59 20.97
N LEU A 121 21.45 18.52 21.19
CA LEU A 121 22.41 17.98 20.23
C LEU A 121 21.94 16.60 19.80
N ASP A 122 21.71 16.48 18.50
CA ASP A 122 21.53 15.26 17.73
C ASP A 122 22.69 14.31 18.09
N PRO A 123 22.47 13.13 18.71
CA PRO A 123 23.46 12.08 18.68
C PRO A 123 23.44 11.54 17.26
N THR A 124 24.43 11.95 16.47
CA THR A 124 24.76 11.35 15.18
C THR A 124 24.84 9.84 15.33
N ASP A 125 24.04 9.15 14.52
CA ASP A 125 24.00 7.70 14.34
C ASP A 125 25.30 7.19 13.67
N GLU A 126 26.48 7.33 14.27
CA GLU A 126 27.68 6.57 13.88
C GLU A 126 28.49 6.24 15.16
N ASP A 127 28.70 4.94 15.39
CA ASP A 127 29.59 4.32 16.39
C ASP A 127 29.14 4.24 17.86
N ALA A 128 28.33 3.21 18.18
CA ALA A 128 28.32 2.59 19.51
C ALA A 128 27.88 1.11 19.44
N GLU A 129 28.73 0.27 18.85
CA GLU A 129 28.80 -1.16 19.22
C GLU A 129 29.80 -1.30 20.37
N GLU A 130 29.34 -1.47 21.62
CA GLU A 130 29.99 -2.38 22.58
C GLU A 130 29.11 -2.65 23.82
N MET A 131 28.81 -3.93 24.01
CA MET A 131 28.63 -4.67 25.28
C MET A 131 27.96 -4.01 26.49
N ALA A 132 26.77 -4.51 26.85
CA ALA A 132 26.45 -4.85 28.23
C ALA A 132 25.42 -5.99 28.27
N GLU A 133 25.91 -7.19 28.53
CA GLU A 133 25.13 -8.30 29.05
C GLU A 133 24.66 -8.02 30.48
N ASN A 134 23.43 -8.45 30.75
CA ASN A 134 22.92 -8.94 32.04
C ASN A 134 22.60 -7.92 33.15
N THR A 135 21.30 -7.68 33.39
CA THR A 135 20.66 -7.93 34.71
C THR A 135 19.13 -7.72 34.69
N LYS A 136 18.40 -8.81 34.99
CA LYS A 136 17.26 -8.95 35.90
C LYS A 136 16.14 -7.87 35.98
N SER A 137 14.93 -8.33 35.60
CA SER A 137 13.65 -8.24 36.32
C SER A 137 13.07 -6.86 36.69
N SER A 138 11.94 -6.49 36.08
CA SER A 138 10.71 -6.15 36.83
C SER A 138 9.52 -5.92 35.89
N ASP A 139 8.54 -6.80 36.07
CA ASP A 139 7.10 -6.54 36.14
C ASP A 139 6.56 -5.17 35.68
N SER A 140 5.70 -5.17 34.66
CA SER A 140 4.52 -4.31 34.64
C SER A 140 3.45 -4.91 33.72
N ALA A 141 2.44 -5.44 34.39
CA ALA A 141 1.13 -5.74 33.85
C ALA A 141 0.54 -4.55 33.07
N ILE A 142 -0.02 -4.81 31.89
CA ILE A 142 -1.00 -3.93 31.26
C ILE A 142 -2.16 -4.80 30.79
N ASP A 143 -3.34 -4.34 31.20
CA ASP A 143 -4.66 -4.94 31.26
C ASP A 143 -5.12 -5.87 30.14
N ALA A 144 -5.88 -6.86 30.61
CA ALA A 144 -6.82 -7.71 29.89
C ALA A 144 -8.16 -6.97 29.65
N GLU A 145 -9.15 -7.71 29.11
CA GLU A 145 -10.50 -7.30 28.66
C GLU A 145 -10.50 -6.86 27.16
N GLU A 146 -11.25 -7.45 26.22
CA GLU A 146 -12.34 -8.43 26.29
C GLU A 146 -12.69 -8.95 24.87
N GLN A 147 -13.35 -10.12 24.82
CA GLN A 147 -14.21 -10.69 23.76
C GLN A 147 -13.54 -11.31 22.52
N THR A 148 -13.35 -12.63 22.42
CA THR A 148 -14.29 -13.79 22.42
C THR A 148 -15.39 -13.73 21.35
N ARG A 149 -15.23 -14.60 20.34
CA ARG A 149 -16.19 -15.31 19.45
C ARG A 149 -15.42 -15.65 18.16
N GLY A 150 -15.34 -16.85 17.62
CA GLY A 150 -15.90 -18.15 17.94
C GLY A 150 -15.44 -19.11 16.81
N SER A 151 -15.11 -20.34 17.22
CA SER A 151 -14.97 -21.62 16.50
C SER A 151 -15.04 -21.71 14.96
N SER A 152 -14.12 -22.50 14.39
CA SER A 152 -14.38 -23.79 13.69
C SER A 152 -13.21 -24.07 12.72
N ALA A 153 -12.23 -24.92 13.08
CA ALA A 153 -12.22 -26.36 12.83
C ALA A 153 -12.47 -26.74 11.36
N MET A 154 -11.39 -27.17 10.66
CA MET A 154 -11.28 -28.21 9.61
C MET A 154 -9.87 -28.08 9.01
N LYS A 155 -8.92 -28.99 9.29
CA LYS A 155 -8.71 -30.33 8.69
C LYS A 155 -7.53 -30.26 7.70
N SER A 156 -6.38 -30.78 8.13
CA SER A 156 -5.24 -31.09 7.27
C SER A 156 -5.62 -32.14 6.21
N PRO A 157 -4.88 -32.19 5.09
CA PRO A 157 -4.16 -33.42 4.81
C PRO A 157 -2.68 -33.22 4.43
N LYS A 158 -1.93 -34.23 4.85
CA LYS A 158 -0.54 -34.60 4.59
C LYS A 158 -0.40 -35.16 3.16
N ILE A 159 0.83 -35.13 2.62
CA ILE A 159 1.48 -36.07 1.68
C ILE A 159 2.16 -35.37 0.47
N GLU A 160 3.50 -35.32 0.53
CA GLU A 160 4.49 -35.28 -0.58
C GLU A 160 4.52 -36.63 -1.36
N PRO A 161 5.16 -36.84 -2.54
CA PRO A 161 6.42 -36.25 -3.01
C PRO A 161 6.62 -36.01 -4.53
N ALA A 162 7.81 -35.48 -4.84
CA ALA A 162 8.62 -35.35 -6.07
C ALA A 162 8.19 -36.06 -7.38
N GLU A 163 8.38 -35.39 -8.53
CA GLU A 163 9.52 -35.59 -9.46
C GLU A 163 9.41 -34.74 -10.76
N ASP A 164 10.57 -34.28 -11.22
CA ASP A 164 11.12 -34.15 -12.57
C ASP A 164 10.54 -33.30 -13.73
N TYR A 165 11.45 -32.43 -14.21
CA TYR A 165 11.78 -31.94 -15.56
C TYR A 165 10.73 -31.91 -16.68
N ALA A 166 10.50 -30.70 -17.24
CA ALA A 166 10.59 -30.45 -18.69
C ALA A 166 10.61 -28.95 -19.05
N THR A 167 11.64 -28.59 -19.80
CA THR A 167 11.83 -27.39 -20.62
C THR A 167 10.83 -27.37 -21.78
N ALA A 168 10.12 -26.25 -22.01
CA ALA A 168 9.71 -25.83 -23.35
C ALA A 168 9.21 -24.38 -23.36
N ALA A 169 9.74 -23.62 -24.31
CA ALA A 169 9.30 -22.29 -24.69
C ALA A 169 7.85 -22.28 -25.17
N ASN A 170 7.12 -21.19 -24.90
CA ASN A 170 6.11 -20.72 -25.85
C ASN A 170 5.79 -19.23 -25.62
N THR A 171 6.31 -18.42 -26.54
CA THR A 171 5.89 -17.07 -26.87
C THR A 171 4.54 -17.13 -27.58
N ASP A 172 3.47 -16.67 -26.93
CA ASP A 172 2.35 -15.90 -27.53
C ASP A 172 1.10 -15.97 -26.65
N SER A 173 0.86 -14.94 -25.85
CA SER A 173 -0.50 -14.63 -25.38
C SER A 173 -0.60 -13.20 -24.84
N LEU A 174 -0.16 -12.22 -25.64
CA LEU A 174 -0.08 -10.81 -25.25
C LEU A 174 -1.38 -10.02 -25.49
N TYR A 175 -2.54 -10.69 -25.51
CA TYR A 175 -3.87 -10.05 -25.55
C TYR A 175 -4.95 -10.83 -24.78
N LYS A 176 -4.63 -11.42 -23.62
CA LYS A 176 -5.69 -11.87 -22.70
C LYS A 176 -6.34 -10.66 -22.04
N ILE A 177 -7.36 -10.18 -22.73
CA ILE A 177 -8.29 -9.12 -22.33
C ILE A 177 -8.68 -9.32 -20.86
N ASN A 178 -8.49 -8.27 -20.07
CA ASN A 178 -8.80 -8.18 -18.65
C ASN A 178 -10.21 -8.76 -18.38
N PRO A 179 -10.37 -9.79 -17.52
CA PRO A 179 -11.66 -10.44 -17.25
C PRO A 179 -12.75 -9.48 -16.74
N TYR A 180 -12.36 -8.29 -16.28
CA TYR A 180 -13.30 -7.22 -15.90
C TYR A 180 -14.03 -6.59 -17.10
N HIS A 181 -13.43 -6.49 -18.29
CA HIS A 181 -14.10 -5.94 -19.48
C HIS A 181 -15.18 -6.88 -20.01
N GLN A 182 -14.98 -8.19 -19.89
CA GLN A 182 -15.94 -9.20 -20.37
C GLN A 182 -17.19 -9.30 -19.48
N ARG A 183 -17.13 -8.81 -18.22
CA ARG A 183 -18.28 -8.74 -17.31
C ARG A 183 -19.18 -7.53 -17.58
N ALA A 184 -18.61 -6.40 -17.98
CA ALA A 184 -19.36 -5.17 -18.27
C ALA A 184 -20.26 -5.29 -19.50
N GLN A 185 -19.88 -6.11 -20.48
CA GLN A 185 -20.68 -6.35 -21.70
C GLN A 185 -21.80 -7.38 -21.52
N ARG A 186 -21.85 -8.08 -20.38
CA ARG A 186 -22.86 -9.10 -20.07
C ARG A 186 -23.97 -8.62 -19.15
N ILE A 187 -24.06 -7.31 -18.87
CA ILE A 187 -25.20 -6.79 -18.10
C ILE A 187 -26.43 -6.88 -19.01
N PRO A 188 -27.41 -7.77 -18.72
CA PRO A 188 -28.62 -7.83 -19.52
C PRO A 188 -29.32 -6.48 -19.43
N THR A 189 -29.66 -5.91 -20.58
CA THR A 189 -30.49 -4.72 -20.68
C THR A 189 -31.87 -5.10 -20.14
N ILE A 190 -32.13 -4.86 -18.85
CA ILE A 190 -33.44 -5.08 -18.25
C ILE A 190 -34.34 -3.97 -18.80
N PRO A 191 -35.36 -4.27 -19.63
CA PRO A 191 -36.32 -3.26 -20.03
C PRO A 191 -37.11 -2.86 -18.78
N ILE A 192 -36.87 -1.64 -18.30
CA ILE A 192 -37.68 -1.02 -17.25
C ILE A 192 -39.05 -0.75 -17.89
N LYS A 193 -39.96 -1.71 -17.77
CA LYS A 193 -41.38 -1.46 -18.00
C LYS A 193 -41.82 -0.49 -16.92
N ASN A 194 -42.11 0.75 -17.33
CA ASN A 194 -42.79 1.75 -16.50
C ASN A 194 -44.16 1.20 -16.10
N HIS A 195 -44.20 0.44 -15.00
CA HIS A 195 -45.44 0.13 -14.34
C HIS A 195 -45.94 1.41 -13.68
N GLY A 196 -47.10 1.86 -14.15
CA GLY A 196 -47.82 2.98 -13.59
C GLY A 196 -47.94 2.83 -12.09
N LEU A 197 -47.62 3.92 -11.40
CA LEU A 197 -47.75 4.16 -9.99
C LEU A 197 -49.21 3.89 -9.58
N THR A 198 -49.52 2.64 -9.22
CA THR A 198 -50.82 2.28 -8.65
C THR A 198 -50.52 1.79 -7.25
N ASP A 199 -50.81 2.69 -6.30
CA ASP A 199 -50.62 2.54 -4.87
C ASP A 199 -51.49 1.36 -4.36
N PRO A 200 -50.93 0.29 -3.78
CA PRO A 200 -51.68 -0.90 -3.40
C PRO A 200 -52.49 -0.75 -2.08
N LEU A 201 -52.78 0.48 -1.65
CA LEU A 201 -53.54 0.76 -0.42
C LEU A 201 -54.93 1.39 -0.63
N GLU A 202 -55.35 1.66 -1.86
CA GLU A 202 -56.74 2.08 -2.13
C GLU A 202 -57.64 0.87 -2.40
N ASN A 203 -58.03 0.16 -1.33
CA ASN A 203 -59.32 -0.54 -1.28
C ASN A 203 -59.63 -0.91 0.17
N GLY A 204 -60.36 -0.01 0.84
CA GLY A 204 -60.75 -0.15 2.23
C GLY A 204 -61.85 0.84 2.60
N THR A 205 -63.00 0.63 2.01
CA THR A 205 -64.29 1.30 2.24
C THR A 205 -64.64 1.33 3.74
N GLY A 206 -64.95 2.52 4.26
CA GLY A 206 -65.40 2.69 5.64
C GLY A 206 -65.83 4.12 5.95
N SER A 207 -67.04 4.45 5.53
CA SER A 207 -67.77 5.68 5.82
C SER A 207 -67.66 6.12 7.28
N ASN A 208 -67.34 7.40 7.53
CA ASN A 208 -68.28 8.26 8.25
C ASN A 208 -67.85 9.73 8.33
N THR A 209 -68.87 10.56 8.07
CA THR A 209 -69.17 11.85 8.69
C THR A 209 -68.13 12.97 8.63
N GLY A 210 -68.51 13.98 7.86
CA GLY A 210 -68.63 15.30 8.46
C GLY A 210 -67.48 16.24 8.17
N ASP A 211 -67.75 17.14 7.24
CA ASP A 211 -67.52 18.57 7.47
C ASP A 211 -66.05 19.03 7.57
N ARG A 212 -65.46 19.35 6.42
CA ARG A 212 -64.31 20.26 6.29
C ARG A 212 -64.06 20.66 4.82
N LEU A 213 -65.08 21.21 4.18
CA LEU A 213 -64.89 22.04 3.01
C LEU A 213 -64.43 23.42 3.50
N ASP A 214 -63.12 23.66 3.56
CA ASP A 214 -62.45 24.98 3.38
C ASP A 214 -61.02 25.03 3.95
N ARG A 215 -60.14 24.11 3.52
CA ARG A 215 -58.70 24.25 3.84
C ARG A 215 -57.72 23.58 2.88
N ARG A 216 -57.96 23.64 1.57
CA ARG A 216 -57.03 23.08 0.56
C ARG A 216 -56.77 24.00 -0.64
N ARG A 217 -56.42 25.27 -0.40
CA ARG A 217 -55.88 26.14 -1.47
C ARG A 217 -54.62 26.95 -1.13
N SER A 218 -53.95 26.73 0.02
CA SER A 218 -52.80 27.56 0.42
C SER A 218 -51.50 26.80 0.73
N THR A 219 -51.19 25.72 0.00
CA THR A 219 -49.90 25.00 0.16
C THR A 219 -49.11 24.80 -1.14
N SER A 220 -49.52 25.45 -2.24
CA SER A 220 -48.90 25.28 -3.57
C SER A 220 -47.59 26.06 -3.75
N ILE A 221 -47.38 27.16 -3.02
CA ILE A 221 -46.21 28.04 -3.23
C ILE A 221 -44.93 27.45 -2.60
N TYR A 222 -45.01 26.83 -1.42
CA TYR A 222 -43.84 26.27 -0.72
C TYR A 222 -43.31 24.96 -1.34
N ALA A 223 -44.14 24.21 -2.08
CA ALA A 223 -43.69 23.00 -2.78
C ALA A 223 -42.75 23.32 -3.97
N ASN A 224 -42.95 24.46 -4.64
CA ASN A 224 -42.15 24.86 -5.80
C ASN A 224 -40.76 25.38 -5.41
N VAL A 225 -40.62 26.04 -4.26
CA VAL A 225 -39.32 26.50 -3.74
C VAL A 225 -38.40 25.32 -3.44
N ASN A 226 -38.94 24.27 -2.82
CA ASN A 226 -38.18 23.04 -2.54
C ASN A 226 -37.80 22.27 -3.81
N LYS A 227 -38.62 22.33 -4.87
CA LYS A 227 -38.28 21.72 -6.16
C LYS A 227 -37.10 22.42 -6.83
N ARG A 228 -37.09 23.76 -6.83
CA ARG A 228 -36.01 24.56 -7.41
C ARG A 228 -34.68 24.34 -6.71
N ALA A 229 -34.68 24.34 -5.37
CA ALA A 229 -33.46 24.07 -4.60
C ALA A 229 -32.87 22.67 -4.88
N LYS A 230 -33.72 21.65 -4.99
CA LYS A 230 -33.28 20.29 -5.35
C LYS A 230 -32.68 20.23 -6.77
N GLU A 231 -33.30 20.91 -7.73
CA GLU A 231 -32.79 20.99 -9.10
C GLU A 231 -31.42 21.68 -9.15
N GLU A 232 -31.26 22.81 -8.43
CA GLU A 232 -29.98 23.51 -8.35
C GLU A 232 -28.87 22.64 -7.72
N HIS A 233 -29.20 21.86 -6.69
CA HIS A 233 -28.26 20.89 -6.12
C HIS A 233 -27.87 19.79 -7.11
N PHE A 234 -28.84 19.26 -7.86
CA PHE A 234 -28.59 18.25 -8.87
C PHE A 234 -27.69 18.79 -10.00
N GLN A 235 -27.98 19.99 -10.47
CA GLN A 235 -27.18 20.67 -11.50
C GLN A 235 -25.73 20.90 -11.03
N LYS A 236 -25.53 21.40 -9.80
CA LYS A 236 -24.19 21.54 -9.20
C LYS A 236 -23.46 20.21 -9.10
N ALA A 237 -24.15 19.14 -8.72
CA ALA A 237 -23.54 17.81 -8.64
C ALA A 237 -23.10 17.30 -10.03
N MET A 238 -23.91 17.56 -11.07
CA MET A 238 -23.56 17.23 -12.45
C MET A 238 -22.34 18.01 -12.95
N GLU A 239 -22.26 19.31 -12.67
CA GLU A 239 -21.11 20.15 -13.02
C GLU A 239 -19.82 19.66 -12.35
N ILE A 240 -19.88 19.33 -11.06
CA ILE A 240 -18.74 18.76 -10.32
C ILE A 240 -18.29 17.43 -10.94
N ASN A 241 -19.23 16.53 -11.24
CA ASN A 241 -18.90 15.25 -11.87
C ASN A 241 -18.27 15.44 -13.26
N GLN A 242 -18.77 16.40 -14.05
CA GLN A 242 -18.19 16.74 -15.35
C GLN A 242 -16.77 17.32 -15.22
N ALA A 243 -16.52 18.15 -14.21
CA ALA A 243 -15.20 18.66 -13.89
C ALA A 243 -14.24 17.53 -13.48
N LEU A 244 -14.67 16.61 -12.62
CA LEU A 244 -13.88 15.44 -12.21
C LEU A 244 -13.52 14.55 -13.40
N VAL A 245 -14.47 14.27 -14.30
CA VAL A 245 -14.20 13.51 -15.52
C VAL A 245 -13.21 14.24 -16.43
N SER A 246 -13.29 15.56 -16.51
CA SER A 246 -12.35 16.36 -17.30
C SER A 246 -10.93 16.32 -16.72
N VAL A 247 -10.79 16.42 -15.38
CA VAL A 247 -9.51 16.26 -14.68
C VAL A 247 -8.95 14.85 -14.85
N ALA A 248 -9.78 13.81 -14.77
CA ALA A 248 -9.35 12.44 -14.99
C ALA A 248 -8.83 12.22 -16.43
N LYS A 249 -9.48 12.84 -17.44
CA LYS A 249 -9.02 12.78 -18.83
C LYS A 249 -7.68 13.47 -19.04
N THR A 250 -7.47 14.67 -18.47
CA THR A 250 -6.19 15.38 -18.60
C THR A 250 -5.07 14.64 -17.86
N SER A 251 -5.36 14.11 -16.67
CA SER A 251 -4.44 13.24 -15.92
C SER A 251 -4.06 11.99 -16.72
N ALA A 252 -5.02 11.31 -17.35
CA ALA A 252 -4.75 10.16 -18.20
C ALA A 252 -3.89 10.50 -19.43
N ALA A 253 -4.12 11.66 -20.06
CA ALA A 253 -3.31 12.14 -21.17
C ALA A 253 -1.86 12.43 -20.74
N TYR A 254 -1.67 13.06 -19.57
CA TYR A 254 -0.35 13.30 -18.99
C TYR A 254 0.38 11.99 -18.67
N HIS A 255 -0.31 11.01 -18.09
CA HIS A 255 0.27 9.69 -17.85
C HIS A 255 0.71 8.99 -19.13
N LYS A 256 -0.05 9.15 -20.23
CA LYS A 256 0.31 8.60 -21.54
C LYS A 256 1.60 9.23 -22.06
N ASP A 257 1.71 10.56 -22.05
CA ASP A 257 2.93 11.30 -22.45
C ASP A 257 4.15 10.88 -21.62
N LEU A 258 3.97 10.73 -20.31
CA LEU A 258 5.05 10.27 -19.41
C LEU A 258 5.53 8.86 -19.76
N VAL A 259 4.61 7.94 -20.08
CA VAL A 259 4.95 6.57 -20.51
C VAL A 259 5.69 6.57 -21.84
N GLU A 260 5.27 7.40 -22.80
CA GLU A 260 5.95 7.55 -24.10
C GLU A 260 7.40 8.01 -23.90
N LYS A 261 7.63 9.04 -23.08
CA LYS A 261 8.98 9.53 -22.73
C LYS A 261 9.84 8.46 -22.04
N LEU A 262 9.26 7.67 -21.13
CA LEU A 262 9.98 6.58 -20.48
C LEU A 262 10.38 5.48 -21.49
N CYS A 263 9.51 5.17 -22.45
CA CYS A 263 9.83 4.23 -23.53
C CYS A 263 10.93 4.75 -24.44
N GLU A 264 10.95 6.05 -24.78
CA GLU A 264 12.02 6.68 -25.57
C GLU A 264 13.36 6.63 -24.84
N LEU A 265 13.37 6.97 -23.54
CA LEU A 265 14.57 6.90 -22.71
C LEU A 265 15.09 5.46 -22.62
N ASN A 266 14.21 4.48 -22.46
CA ASN A 266 14.61 3.07 -22.44
C ASN A 266 15.25 2.63 -23.76
N LYS A 267 14.69 3.01 -24.91
CA LYS A 267 15.30 2.74 -26.23
C LYS A 267 16.68 3.40 -26.37
N SER A 268 16.83 4.64 -25.90
CA SER A 268 18.12 5.33 -25.91
C SER A 268 19.15 4.62 -25.03
N ASN A 269 18.73 4.12 -23.86
CA ASN A 269 19.59 3.38 -22.95
C ASN A 269 20.03 2.03 -23.55
N GLU A 270 19.12 1.31 -24.21
CA GLU A 270 19.45 0.07 -24.94
C GLU A 270 20.48 0.34 -26.05
N SER A 271 20.32 1.43 -26.82
CA SER A 271 21.30 1.84 -27.83
C SER A 271 22.67 2.17 -27.22
N LEU A 272 22.71 2.81 -26.05
CA LEU A 272 23.96 3.13 -25.36
C LEU A 272 24.68 1.86 -24.88
N ILE A 273 23.93 0.88 -24.37
CA ILE A 273 24.49 -0.42 -23.96
C ILE A 273 25.13 -1.13 -25.15
N VAL A 274 24.47 -1.15 -26.31
CA VAL A 274 25.05 -1.75 -27.53
C VAL A 274 26.33 -1.03 -27.95
N ALA A 275 26.33 0.31 -27.98
CA ALA A 275 27.53 1.09 -28.32
C ALA A 275 28.68 0.83 -27.33
N GLN A 276 28.38 0.68 -26.03
CA GLN A 276 29.37 0.32 -25.01
C GLN A 276 29.95 -1.09 -25.22
N GLN A 277 29.12 -2.05 -25.64
CA GLN A 277 29.55 -3.41 -25.96
C GLN A 277 30.48 -3.43 -27.18
N GLU A 278 30.14 -2.71 -28.24
CA GLU A 278 30.98 -2.55 -29.44
C GLU A 278 32.33 -1.93 -29.10
N LEU A 279 32.34 -0.84 -28.32
CA LEU A 279 33.58 -0.21 -27.86
C LEU A 279 34.44 -1.20 -27.05
N SER A 280 33.82 -1.94 -26.14
CA SER A 280 34.50 -2.94 -25.31
C SER A 280 35.10 -4.07 -26.16
N GLN A 281 34.41 -4.47 -27.24
CA GLN A 281 34.88 -5.47 -28.18
C GLN A 281 36.10 -4.94 -28.97
N ASN A 282 36.03 -3.71 -29.49
CA ASN A 282 37.15 -3.08 -30.20
C ASN A 282 38.40 -2.97 -29.33
N VAL A 283 38.25 -2.60 -28.04
CA VAL A 283 39.37 -2.56 -27.09
C VAL A 283 39.99 -3.94 -26.87
N LYS A 284 39.18 -5.00 -26.81
CA LYS A 284 39.68 -6.38 -26.68
C LYS A 284 40.48 -6.81 -27.91
N GLU A 285 39.98 -6.50 -29.10
CA GLU A 285 40.64 -6.80 -30.37
C GLU A 285 41.97 -6.07 -30.50
N MET A 286 41.99 -4.76 -30.21
CA MET A 286 43.22 -3.97 -30.16
C MET A 286 44.23 -4.55 -29.16
N THR A 287 43.77 -4.93 -27.96
CA THR A 287 44.63 -5.53 -26.93
C THR A 287 45.16 -6.91 -27.35
N SER A 288 44.41 -7.67 -28.13
CA SER A 288 44.88 -8.93 -28.73
C SER A 288 45.97 -8.67 -29.76
N ALA A 289 45.71 -7.76 -30.71
CA ALA A 289 46.67 -7.40 -31.76
C ALA A 289 48.00 -6.89 -31.19
N LEU A 290 47.96 -6.08 -30.12
CA LEU A 290 49.16 -5.62 -29.43
C LEU A 290 49.94 -6.77 -28.76
N ARG A 291 49.26 -7.78 -28.22
CA ARG A 291 49.92 -8.97 -27.65
C ARG A 291 50.59 -9.81 -28.75
N ASP A 292 49.89 -10.03 -29.86
CA ASP A 292 50.43 -10.78 -31.00
C ASP A 292 51.69 -10.10 -31.56
N LEU A 293 51.67 -8.77 -31.70
CA LEU A 293 52.85 -7.99 -32.11
C LEU A 293 54.02 -8.16 -31.13
N LEU A 294 53.74 -8.12 -29.83
CA LEU A 294 54.76 -8.25 -28.79
C LEU A 294 55.41 -9.65 -28.82
N ASP A 295 54.64 -10.70 -29.09
CA ASP A 295 55.19 -12.05 -29.24
C ASP A 295 56.02 -12.22 -30.53
N VAL A 296 55.67 -11.54 -31.61
CA VAL A 296 56.53 -11.44 -32.81
C VAL A 296 57.86 -10.73 -32.50
N PHE A 297 57.86 -9.70 -31.65
CA PHE A 297 59.10 -9.04 -31.24
C PHE A 297 59.98 -9.89 -30.32
N LYS A 298 59.41 -10.77 -29.50
CA LYS A 298 60.17 -11.67 -28.63
C LYS A 298 60.86 -12.82 -29.37
N THR A 299 60.40 -13.16 -30.57
CA THR A 299 60.92 -14.29 -31.35
C THR A 299 62.06 -13.91 -32.29
N LYS A 300 62.34 -12.62 -32.45
CA LYS A 300 63.49 -12.09 -33.20
C LYS A 300 64.66 -11.79 -32.27
#